data_AF-A0A7S4MIB5-F1
#
_entry.id   AF-A0A7S4MIB5-F1
#
_cell.length_a   1.000
_cell.length_b   1.000
_cell.length_c   1.000
_cell.angle_alpha   90.00
_cell.angle_beta   90.00
_cell.angle_gamma   90.00
#
_symmetry.space_group_name_H-M   'P 1'
#
loop_
_entity.id
_entity.type
_entity.pdbx_description
1 polymer ?
#
loop_
_entity_poly.entity_id
_entity_poly.type
_entity_poly.pdbx_seq_one_letter_code
_entity_poly.pdbx_strand_id
1 'polypeptide(L)'
;GMDDLFTMPLDSVKSLVIGDSPRGSSHLQYMPQMRNEQLNKILPYFVLMSSLSCLVFYVPGVIPYQTSSDEENLILNAVFLIFPAIGAALARFLKFYHVFLLFLIEVVIFVWMELPAFEATYNWFPAPFWLLLCQMIIFCTLSGYMTTMIFYSVMRKIHPGGHFSCEFLNRWIALLSQVGALIGCSLSLLFVFSGVYYEISDDDDGS
;
A
#
# COMPACT_ATOMS: atom_id res chain seq x y z
N GLY A 1 14.46 -16.99 33.84
CA GLY A 1 14.58 -18.28 33.14
C GLY A 1 13.72 -18.24 31.90
N MET A 2 14.30 -17.80 30.77
CA MET A 2 13.88 -18.07 29.38
C MET A 2 14.82 -17.34 28.38
N ASP A 3 16.13 -17.28 28.67
CA ASP A 3 17.09 -16.55 27.81
C ASP A 3 17.87 -17.46 26.84
N ASP A 4 17.57 -18.76 26.77
CA ASP A 4 18.38 -19.74 26.02
C ASP A 4 17.65 -20.41 24.83
N LEU A 5 16.92 -19.65 24.00
CA LEU A 5 16.28 -20.21 22.78
C LEU A 5 16.78 -19.64 21.44
N PHE A 6 17.87 -18.87 21.43
CA PHE A 6 18.46 -18.31 20.20
C PHE A 6 20.00 -18.31 20.13
N THR A 7 20.67 -19.24 20.81
CA THR A 7 22.10 -19.50 20.55
C THR A 7 22.25 -20.70 19.63
N MET A 8 22.42 -20.41 18.34
CA MET A 8 22.87 -21.40 17.36
C MET A 8 24.29 -21.88 17.75
N PRO A 9 24.59 -23.19 17.77
CA PRO A 9 25.91 -23.67 18.16
C PRO A 9 26.96 -23.24 17.13
N LEU A 10 27.98 -22.51 17.59
CA LEU A 10 29.10 -21.98 16.79
C LEU A 10 30.00 -23.06 16.17
N ASP A 11 29.76 -24.34 16.47
CA ASP A 11 30.61 -25.44 16.02
C ASP A 11 30.24 -26.01 14.63
N SER A 12 29.11 -25.61 14.02
CA SER A 12 28.77 -26.06 12.66
C SER A 12 29.39 -25.22 11.54
N VAL A 13 30.01 -24.08 11.86
CA VAL A 13 30.60 -23.17 10.86
C VAL A 13 32.03 -23.57 10.47
N LYS A 14 32.72 -24.40 11.27
CA LYS A 14 34.11 -24.79 10.99
C LYS A 14 34.27 -26.03 10.10
N SER A 15 33.23 -26.84 9.88
CA SER A 15 33.36 -28.06 9.07
C SER A 15 33.04 -27.86 7.58
N LEU A 16 32.63 -26.67 7.15
CA LEU A 16 32.28 -26.38 5.75
C LEU A 16 33.34 -25.58 4.97
N VAL A 17 34.57 -25.50 5.49
CA VAL A 17 35.65 -24.67 4.90
C VAL A 17 36.76 -25.49 4.23
N ILE A 18 36.74 -26.82 4.29
CA ILE A 18 37.76 -27.65 3.64
C ILE A 18 37.10 -28.75 2.80
N GLY A 19 36.43 -28.31 1.74
CA GLY A 19 36.11 -29.15 0.60
C GLY A 19 36.87 -28.59 -0.60
N ASP A 20 37.99 -29.24 -0.95
CA ASP A 20 38.75 -28.97 -2.16
C ASP A 20 37.82 -28.97 -3.37
N SER A 21 37.62 -27.79 -3.98
CA SER A 21 37.00 -27.68 -5.30
C SER A 21 37.90 -26.87 -6.23
N PRO A 22 38.53 -27.50 -7.23
CA PRO A 22 39.23 -26.78 -8.27
C PRO A 22 38.20 -26.26 -9.26
N ARG A 23 37.66 -25.04 -9.07
CA ARG A 23 36.86 -24.30 -10.07
C ARG A 23 36.59 -22.85 -9.64
N GLY A 24 37.65 -22.05 -9.64
CA GLY A 24 37.62 -20.61 -9.29
C GLY A 24 36.98 -19.67 -10.32
N SER A 25 35.96 -20.08 -11.07
CA SER A 25 35.33 -19.22 -12.10
C SER A 25 33.81 -19.29 -12.21
N SER A 26 33.15 -20.28 -11.58
CA SER A 26 31.68 -20.40 -11.61
C SER A 26 30.96 -19.64 -10.50
N HIS A 27 31.65 -19.30 -9.40
CA HIS A 27 31.02 -18.67 -8.23
C HIS A 27 30.70 -17.17 -8.42
N LEU A 28 31.42 -16.48 -9.32
CA LEU A 28 31.21 -15.06 -9.64
C LEU A 28 30.09 -14.83 -10.68
N GLN A 29 29.85 -15.79 -11.57
CA GLN A 29 28.77 -15.70 -12.56
C GLN A 29 27.38 -16.03 -11.98
N TYR A 30 27.32 -16.80 -10.89
CA TYR A 30 26.06 -17.15 -10.21
C TYR A 30 25.47 -15.98 -9.39
N MET A 31 26.29 -15.03 -8.95
CA MET A 31 25.86 -13.91 -8.11
C MET A 31 24.91 -12.89 -8.77
N PRO A 32 25.14 -12.42 -10.01
CA PRO A 32 24.20 -11.51 -10.68
C PRO A 32 22.88 -12.21 -11.06
N GLN A 33 22.90 -13.51 -11.37
CA GLN A 33 21.69 -14.26 -11.71
C GLN A 33 20.73 -14.40 -10.52
N MET A 34 21.22 -14.78 -9.34
CA MET A 34 20.37 -14.87 -8.14
C MET A 34 19.79 -13.51 -7.72
N ARG A 35 20.53 -12.42 -7.93
CA ARG A 35 20.07 -11.05 -7.66
C ARG A 35 18.89 -10.67 -8.55
N ASN A 36 19.00 -10.91 -9.85
CA ASN A 36 17.94 -10.60 -10.81
C ASN A 36 16.68 -11.45 -10.57
N GLU A 37 16.86 -12.71 -10.19
CA GLU A 37 15.72 -13.58 -9.86
C GLU A 37 14.96 -13.11 -8.60
N GLN A 38 15.68 -12.68 -7.56
CA GLN A 38 15.05 -12.10 -6.36
C GLN A 38 14.34 -10.78 -6.68
N LEU A 39 14.97 -9.91 -7.47
CA LEU A 39 14.37 -8.64 -7.87
C LEU A 39 13.08 -8.87 -8.66
N ASN A 40 13.07 -9.80 -9.61
CA ASN A 40 11.87 -10.14 -10.39
C ASN A 40 10.73 -10.69 -9.53
N LYS A 41 11.03 -11.41 -8.43
CA LYS A 41 10.01 -11.92 -7.50
C LYS A 41 9.40 -10.82 -6.62
N ILE A 42 10.14 -9.74 -6.38
CA ILE A 42 9.76 -8.63 -5.49
C ILE A 42 9.12 -7.49 -6.28
N LEU A 43 9.53 -7.28 -7.54
CA LEU A 43 9.06 -6.20 -8.41
C LEU A 43 7.51 -6.05 -8.45
N PRO A 44 6.71 -7.13 -8.50
CA PRO A 44 5.25 -6.99 -8.48
C PRO A 44 4.72 -6.29 -7.21
N TYR A 45 5.36 -6.51 -6.06
CA TYR A 45 4.96 -5.89 -4.79
C TYR A 45 5.38 -4.42 -4.71
N PHE A 46 6.46 -4.07 -5.39
CA PHE A 46 6.92 -2.69 -5.52
C PHE A 46 5.94 -1.86 -6.34
N VAL A 47 5.50 -2.41 -7.47
CA VAL A 47 4.43 -1.80 -8.28
C VAL A 47 3.16 -1.70 -7.44
N LEU A 48 2.78 -2.78 -6.75
CA LEU A 48 1.58 -2.80 -5.91
C LEU A 48 1.62 -1.73 -4.80
N MET A 49 2.76 -1.55 -4.14
CA MET A 49 2.94 -0.51 -3.12
C MET A 49 2.77 0.89 -3.72
N SER A 50 3.38 1.15 -4.88
CA SER A 50 3.28 2.44 -5.55
C SER A 50 1.84 2.72 -6.01
N SER A 51 1.18 1.74 -6.62
CA SER A 51 -0.23 1.85 -7.02
C SER A 51 -1.16 2.06 -5.83
N LEU A 52 -0.94 1.33 -4.73
CA LEU A 52 -1.72 1.50 -3.50
C LEU A 52 -1.57 2.91 -2.93
N SER A 53 -0.35 3.40 -2.78
CA SER A 53 -0.10 4.76 -2.31
C SER A 53 -0.71 5.81 -3.24
N CYS A 54 -0.70 5.58 -4.56
CA CYS A 54 -1.37 6.46 -5.51
C CYS A 54 -2.87 6.58 -5.24
N LEU A 55 -3.56 5.46 -5.01
CA LEU A 55 -4.99 5.47 -4.69
C LEU A 55 -5.26 6.19 -3.37
N VAL A 56 -4.53 5.82 -2.32
CA VAL A 56 -4.75 6.35 -0.95
C VAL A 56 -4.55 7.86 -0.89
N PHE A 57 -3.49 8.38 -1.50
CA PHE A 57 -3.16 9.81 -1.43
C PHE A 57 -3.93 10.68 -2.42
N TYR A 58 -4.66 10.07 -3.35
CA TYR A 58 -5.60 10.78 -4.21
C TYR A 58 -6.91 11.09 -3.44
N VAL A 59 -7.38 10.18 -2.57
CA VAL A 59 -8.68 10.29 -1.89
C VAL A 59 -8.90 11.62 -1.14
N PRO A 60 -7.96 12.16 -0.34
CA PRO A 60 -8.21 13.37 0.43
C PRO A 60 -8.61 14.59 -0.41
N GLY A 61 -8.20 14.68 -1.67
CA GLY A 61 -8.60 15.77 -2.54
C GLY A 61 -9.99 15.59 -3.16
N VAL A 62 -10.59 14.40 -3.06
CA VAL A 62 -11.95 14.12 -3.53
C VAL A 62 -12.99 14.29 -2.42
N ILE A 63 -12.60 14.07 -1.16
CA ILE A 63 -13.49 14.17 0.01
C ILE A 63 -14.34 15.46 0.01
N PRO A 64 -13.79 16.66 -0.26
CA PRO A 64 -14.59 17.90 -0.24
C PRO A 64 -15.75 17.85 -1.24
N TYR A 65 -15.59 17.15 -2.36
CA TYR A 65 -16.59 17.01 -3.42
C TYR A 65 -17.50 15.79 -3.20
N GLN A 66 -17.50 15.17 -2.03
CA GLN A 66 -18.37 14.03 -1.72
C GLN A 66 -19.26 14.28 -0.50
N THR A 67 -19.10 15.45 0.12
CA THR A 67 -19.78 15.83 1.37
C THR A 67 -20.60 17.09 1.15
N SER A 68 -21.74 17.20 1.80
CA SER A 68 -22.60 18.39 1.73
C SER A 68 -22.35 19.38 2.86
N SER A 69 -21.53 19.03 3.86
CA SER A 69 -21.25 19.87 5.01
C SER A 69 -19.82 19.70 5.54
N ASP A 70 -19.34 20.74 6.24
CA ASP A 70 -18.03 20.72 6.90
C ASP A 70 -17.91 19.61 7.97
N GLU A 71 -19.02 19.28 8.64
CA GLU A 71 -19.05 18.20 9.64
C GLU A 71 -18.78 16.84 9.01
N GLU A 72 -19.42 16.56 7.87
CA GLU A 72 -19.20 15.33 7.10
C GLU A 72 -17.75 15.24 6.59
N ASN A 73 -17.21 16.35 6.08
CA ASN A 73 -15.82 16.43 5.62
C ASN A 73 -14.82 16.17 6.77
N LEU A 74 -15.06 16.75 7.95
CA LEU A 74 -14.24 16.51 9.13
C LEU A 74 -14.27 15.04 9.55
N ILE A 75 -15.44 14.40 9.52
CA ILE A 75 -15.60 12.97 9.87
C ILE A 75 -14.83 12.09 8.90
N LEU A 76 -14.93 12.31 7.58
CA LEU A 76 -14.21 11.51 6.59
C LEU A 76 -12.69 11.69 6.68
N ASN A 77 -12.22 12.90 6.94
CA ASN A 77 -10.79 13.14 7.23
C ASN A 77 -10.32 12.42 8.49
N ALA A 78 -11.14 12.40 9.56
CA ALA A 78 -10.82 11.65 10.77
C ALA A 78 -10.74 10.13 10.50
N VAL A 79 -11.66 9.61 9.69
CA VAL A 79 -11.62 8.21 9.24
C VAL A 79 -10.35 7.92 8.45
N PHE A 80 -10.01 8.78 7.49
CA PHE A 80 -8.79 8.67 6.68
C PHE A 80 -7.52 8.63 7.52
N LEU A 81 -7.48 9.38 8.63
CA LEU A 81 -6.31 9.42 9.51
C LEU A 81 -6.22 8.17 10.43
N ILE A 82 -7.35 7.70 10.96
CA ILE A 82 -7.36 6.69 12.04
C ILE A 82 -7.38 5.26 11.49
N PHE A 83 -8.22 4.97 10.50
CA PHE A 83 -8.47 3.59 10.07
C PHE A 83 -7.31 2.89 9.37
N PRO A 84 -6.38 3.57 8.66
CA PRO A 84 -5.19 2.89 8.16
C PRO A 84 -4.33 2.28 9.28
N ALA A 85 -4.23 2.95 10.43
CA ALA A 85 -3.52 2.40 11.59
C ALA A 85 -4.22 1.15 12.15
N ILE A 86 -5.56 1.14 12.18
CA ILE A 86 -6.36 -0.02 12.57
C ILE A 86 -6.11 -1.19 11.60
N GLY A 87 -6.14 -0.93 10.30
CA GLY A 87 -5.81 -1.90 9.26
C GLY A 87 -4.43 -2.52 9.42
N ALA A 88 -3.42 -1.68 9.67
CA ALA A 88 -2.06 -2.14 9.91
C ALA A 88 -1.94 -2.99 11.19
N ALA A 89 -2.68 -2.66 12.24
CA ALA A 89 -2.76 -3.48 13.45
C ALA A 89 -3.41 -4.84 13.17
N LEU A 90 -4.51 -4.88 12.40
CA LEU A 90 -5.18 -6.11 12.00
C LEU A 90 -4.27 -7.06 11.22
N ALA A 91 -3.39 -6.54 10.36
CA ALA A 91 -2.42 -7.34 9.61
C ALA A 91 -1.43 -8.10 10.50
N ARG A 92 -1.22 -7.67 11.75
CA ARG A 92 -0.38 -8.40 12.71
C ARG A 92 -1.06 -9.69 13.19
N PHE A 93 -2.37 -9.64 13.37
CA PHE A 93 -3.18 -10.76 13.88
C PHE A 93 -3.65 -11.68 12.75
N LEU A 94 -4.21 -11.10 11.69
CA LEU A 94 -4.75 -11.82 10.55
C LEU A 94 -3.76 -11.77 9.39
N LYS A 95 -3.13 -12.91 9.07
CA LYS A 95 -2.07 -12.99 8.05
C LYS A 95 -2.59 -13.58 6.74
N PHE A 96 -3.41 -12.82 6.01
CA PHE A 96 -3.99 -13.22 4.73
C PHE A 96 -3.15 -12.68 3.56
N TYR A 97 -2.37 -13.55 2.91
CA TYR A 97 -1.32 -13.15 1.94
C TYR A 97 -1.81 -12.97 0.49
N HIS A 98 -3.12 -12.95 0.24
CA HIS A 98 -3.66 -12.74 -1.11
C HIS A 98 -3.70 -11.25 -1.49
N VAL A 99 -2.56 -10.57 -1.43
CA VAL A 99 -2.43 -9.11 -1.61
C VAL A 99 -2.98 -8.60 -2.95
N PHE A 100 -2.87 -9.38 -4.03
CA PHE A 100 -3.41 -8.99 -5.33
C PHE A 100 -4.94 -9.01 -5.38
N LEU A 101 -5.57 -9.99 -4.70
CA LEU A 101 -7.02 -10.06 -4.61
C LEU A 101 -7.55 -8.90 -3.77
N LEU A 102 -6.89 -8.63 -2.64
CA LEU A 102 -7.23 -7.49 -1.79
C LEU A 102 -7.07 -6.16 -2.53
N PHE A 103 -6.00 -6.00 -3.33
CA PHE A 103 -5.82 -4.83 -4.18
C PHE A 103 -6.92 -4.67 -5.22
N LEU A 104 -7.35 -5.76 -5.85
CA LEU A 104 -8.46 -5.70 -6.80
C LEU A 104 -9.76 -5.24 -6.11
N ILE A 105 -10.05 -5.76 -4.92
CA ILE A 105 -11.19 -5.33 -4.10
C ILE A 105 -11.07 -3.84 -3.77
N GLU A 106 -9.87 -3.38 -3.40
CA GLU A 106 -9.62 -1.99 -3.07
C GLU A 106 -9.81 -1.04 -4.25
N VAL A 107 -9.36 -1.43 -5.46
CA VAL A 107 -9.60 -0.70 -6.70
C VAL A 107 -11.10 -0.63 -7.01
N VAL A 108 -11.85 -1.71 -6.81
CA VAL A 108 -13.31 -1.71 -7.04
C VAL A 108 -14.02 -0.77 -6.07
N ILE A 109 -13.64 -0.79 -4.78
CA ILE A 109 -14.18 0.13 -3.78
C ILE A 109 -13.84 1.57 -4.14
N PHE A 110 -12.59 1.83 -4.53
CA PHE A 110 -12.13 3.15 -4.96
C PHE A 110 -12.96 3.67 -6.14
N VAL A 111 -13.06 2.91 -7.22
CA VAL A 111 -13.84 3.31 -8.41
C VAL A 111 -15.30 3.58 -8.03
N TRP A 112 -15.89 2.73 -7.18
CA TRP A 112 -17.28 2.92 -6.76
C TRP A 112 -17.47 4.19 -5.91
N MET A 113 -16.50 4.52 -5.06
CA MET A 113 -16.47 5.75 -4.28
C MET A 113 -16.27 6.99 -5.16
N GLU A 114 -15.51 6.88 -6.25
CA GLU A 114 -15.25 7.98 -7.20
C GLU A 114 -16.42 8.33 -8.11
N LEU A 115 -17.23 7.34 -8.50
CA LEU A 115 -18.39 7.57 -9.39
C LEU A 115 -19.33 8.69 -8.92
N PRO A 116 -19.75 8.79 -7.65
CA PRO A 116 -20.57 9.91 -7.19
C PRO A 116 -19.82 11.25 -7.19
N ALA A 117 -18.48 11.29 -7.19
CA ALA A 117 -17.73 12.54 -7.14
C ALA A 117 -17.69 13.28 -8.48
N PHE A 118 -17.79 12.56 -9.60
CA PHE A 118 -17.77 13.18 -10.92
C PHE A 118 -19.13 13.74 -11.31
N GLU A 119 -19.13 14.96 -11.85
CA GLU A 119 -20.34 15.65 -12.31
C GLU A 119 -21.14 14.80 -13.33
N ALA A 120 -20.42 14.13 -14.24
CA ALA A 120 -21.01 13.30 -15.28
C ALA A 120 -21.84 12.11 -14.73
N THR A 121 -21.53 11.63 -13.53
CA THR A 121 -22.08 10.40 -12.96
C THR A 121 -22.90 10.62 -11.68
N TYR A 122 -22.83 11.80 -11.06
CA TYR A 122 -23.56 12.14 -9.84
C TYR A 122 -25.07 11.85 -9.94
N ASN A 123 -25.72 12.31 -11.01
CA ASN A 123 -27.16 12.14 -11.23
C ASN A 123 -27.61 10.67 -11.31
N TRP A 124 -26.70 9.77 -11.68
CA TRP A 124 -26.98 8.34 -11.87
C TRP A 124 -26.67 7.51 -10.63
N PHE A 125 -25.74 7.99 -9.79
CA PHE A 125 -25.24 7.27 -8.63
C PHE A 125 -25.14 8.18 -7.39
N PRO A 126 -26.25 8.74 -6.88
CA PRO A 126 -26.21 9.49 -5.63
C PRO A 126 -25.84 8.55 -4.48
N ALA A 127 -24.74 8.84 -3.78
CA ALA A 127 -24.29 8.08 -2.63
C ALA A 127 -24.65 8.84 -1.34
N PRO A 128 -25.50 8.28 -0.45
CA PRO A 128 -25.76 8.92 0.83
C PRO A 128 -24.50 8.88 1.71
N PHE A 129 -24.33 9.90 2.56
CA PHE A 129 -23.14 10.05 3.41
C PHE A 129 -22.78 8.78 4.21
N TRP A 130 -23.77 8.09 4.78
CA TRP A 130 -23.50 6.86 5.56
C TRP A 130 -22.86 5.75 4.72
N LEU A 131 -23.20 5.66 3.42
CA LEU A 131 -22.63 4.67 2.52
C LEU A 131 -21.19 5.03 2.20
N LEU A 132 -20.93 6.31 1.91
CA LEU A 132 -19.58 6.86 1.72
C LEU A 132 -18.71 6.63 2.96
N LEU A 133 -19.25 6.89 4.15
CA LEU A 133 -18.57 6.63 5.42
C LEU A 133 -18.18 5.16 5.57
N CYS A 134 -19.08 4.22 5.28
CA CYS A 134 -18.78 2.79 5.31
C CYS A 134 -17.71 2.41 4.29
N GLN A 135 -17.80 2.93 3.06
CA GLN A 135 -16.81 2.69 2.00
C GLN A 135 -15.42 3.21 2.42
N MET A 136 -15.37 4.42 2.99
CA MET A 136 -14.12 5.05 3.43
C MET A 136 -13.47 4.29 4.59
N ILE A 137 -14.26 3.81 5.55
CA ILE A 137 -13.80 2.95 6.64
C ILE A 137 -13.17 1.66 6.09
N ILE A 138 -13.86 0.99 5.16
CA ILE A 138 -13.38 -0.27 4.57
C ILE A 138 -12.12 -0.02 3.75
N PHE A 139 -12.14 0.99 2.89
CA PHE A 139 -11.00 1.39 2.06
C PHE A 139 -9.77 1.66 2.93
N CYS A 140 -9.85 2.58 3.89
CA CYS A 140 -8.72 2.94 4.75
C CYS A 140 -8.18 1.76 5.55
N THR A 141 -9.07 0.93 6.10
CA THR A 141 -8.67 -0.29 6.84
C THR A 141 -7.94 -1.25 5.90
N LEU A 142 -8.46 -1.44 4.69
CA LEU A 142 -7.86 -2.31 3.69
C LEU A 142 -6.50 -1.79 3.23
N SER A 143 -6.36 -0.47 3.00
CA SER A 143 -5.09 0.15 2.60
C SER A 143 -3.99 -0.05 3.64
N GLY A 144 -4.31 0.17 4.92
CA GLY A 144 -3.38 -0.02 6.03
C GLY A 144 -2.98 -1.50 6.22
N TYR A 145 -3.97 -2.38 6.09
CA TYR A 145 -3.76 -3.83 6.11
C TYR A 145 -2.84 -4.28 4.97
N MET A 146 -3.14 -3.86 3.75
CA MET A 146 -2.41 -4.17 2.53
C MET A 146 -0.97 -3.66 2.56
N THR A 147 -0.75 -2.42 2.98
CA THR A 147 0.59 -1.84 3.13
C THR A 147 1.47 -2.75 4.00
N THR A 148 0.93 -3.19 5.13
CA THR A 148 1.63 -4.07 6.07
C THR A 148 1.86 -5.46 5.48
N MET A 149 0.85 -6.03 4.80
CA MET A 149 0.96 -7.35 4.18
C MET A 149 1.91 -7.39 2.98
N ILE A 150 1.99 -6.30 2.21
CA ILE A 150 2.99 -6.13 1.15
C ILE A 150 4.38 -6.19 1.77
N PHE A 151 4.63 -5.43 2.83
CA PHE A 151 5.91 -5.44 3.54
C PHE A 151 6.27 -6.85 4.04
N TYR A 152 5.34 -7.55 4.70
CA TYR A 152 5.58 -8.93 5.15
C TYR A 152 5.79 -9.92 4.00
N SER A 153 5.07 -9.76 2.88
CA SER A 153 5.21 -10.62 1.71
C SER A 153 6.58 -10.46 1.07
N VAL A 154 7.07 -9.24 0.98
CA VAL A 154 8.41 -8.98 0.43
C VAL A 154 9.49 -9.54 1.36
N MET A 155 9.38 -9.31 2.69
CA MET A 155 10.36 -9.82 3.65
C MET A 155 10.42 -11.35 3.67
N ARG A 156 9.30 -12.05 3.46
CA ARG A 156 9.26 -13.51 3.33
C ARG A 156 9.95 -14.06 2.07
N LYS A 157 10.04 -13.27 1.01
CA LYS A 157 10.61 -13.71 -0.27
C LYS A 157 12.13 -13.51 -0.35
N ILE A 158 12.72 -12.77 0.59
CA ILE A 158 14.17 -12.64 0.70
C ILE A 158 14.75 -13.84 1.45
N HIS A 159 15.80 -14.43 0.90
CA HIS A 159 16.54 -15.49 1.59
C HIS A 159 17.29 -14.91 2.81
N PRO A 160 17.32 -15.60 3.97
CA PRO A 160 18.06 -15.16 5.15
C PRO A 160 19.59 -15.12 4.95
N GLY A 161 20.12 -15.66 3.84
CA GLY A 161 21.51 -15.50 3.39
C GLY A 161 21.66 -14.61 2.14
N GLY A 162 20.64 -13.83 1.78
CA GLY A 162 20.60 -13.02 0.56
C GLY A 162 21.45 -11.75 0.64
N HIS A 163 21.87 -11.27 -0.53
CA HIS A 163 22.71 -10.06 -0.67
C HIS A 163 21.99 -8.74 -0.35
N PHE A 164 20.65 -8.73 -0.31
CA PHE A 164 19.88 -7.54 0.03
C PHE A 164 19.62 -7.49 1.54
N SER A 165 20.16 -6.46 2.20
CA SER A 165 19.77 -6.12 3.57
C SER A 165 18.28 -5.79 3.62
N CYS A 166 17.58 -6.29 4.65
CA CYS A 166 16.20 -5.90 4.94
C CYS A 166 16.04 -4.37 5.03
N GLU A 167 17.08 -3.66 5.48
CA GLU A 167 17.08 -2.20 5.56
C GLU A 167 17.07 -1.54 4.18
N PHE A 168 17.87 -2.05 3.24
CA PHE A 168 17.90 -1.54 1.86
C PHE A 168 16.52 -1.68 1.21
N LEU A 169 15.91 -2.86 1.36
CA LEU A 169 14.60 -3.12 0.81
C LEU A 169 13.50 -2.24 1.42
N ASN A 170 13.54 -2.03 2.74
CA ASN A 170 12.59 -1.16 3.43
C ASN A 170 12.66 0.27 2.87
N ARG A 171 13.87 0.79 2.63
CA ARG A 171 14.06 2.11 2.00
C ARG A 171 13.46 2.18 0.59
N TRP A 172 13.60 1.12 -0.21
CA TRP A 172 12.99 1.08 -1.55
C TRP A 172 11.47 1.05 -1.51
N ILE A 173 10.87 0.26 -0.61
CA ILE A 173 9.42 0.23 -0.42
C ILE A 173 8.91 1.61 0.01
N ALA A 174 9.60 2.25 0.95
CA ALA A 174 9.27 3.61 1.38
C ALA A 174 9.39 4.63 0.24
N LEU A 175 10.46 4.58 -0.56
CA LEU A 175 10.64 5.45 -1.73
C LEU A 175 9.51 5.26 -2.75
N LEU A 176 9.16 4.02 -3.07
CA LEU A 176 8.09 3.71 -4.02
C LEU A 176 6.71 4.13 -3.52
N SER A 177 6.48 4.02 -2.21
CA SER A 177 5.30 4.57 -1.56
C SER A 177 5.20 6.09 -1.75
N GLN A 178 6.31 6.81 -1.56
CA GLN A 178 6.36 8.26 -1.76
C GLN A 178 6.13 8.65 -3.23
N VAL A 179 6.71 7.91 -4.18
CA VAL A 179 6.45 8.10 -5.61
C VAL A 179 4.97 7.91 -5.93
N GLY A 180 4.36 6.85 -5.40
CA GLY A 180 2.93 6.61 -5.56
C GLY A 180 2.09 7.75 -4.99
N ALA A 181 2.41 8.19 -3.76
CA ALA A 181 1.73 9.31 -3.10
C ALA A 181 1.80 10.60 -3.92
N LEU A 182 2.97 10.92 -4.47
CA LEU A 182 3.17 12.10 -5.33
C LEU A 182 2.28 12.04 -6.58
N ILE A 183 2.21 10.87 -7.23
CA ILE A 183 1.34 10.67 -8.40
C ILE A 183 -0.13 10.85 -8.00
N GLY A 184 -0.57 10.25 -6.90
CA GLY A 184 -1.93 10.35 -6.39
C GLY A 184 -2.34 11.80 -6.11
N CYS A 185 -1.52 12.54 -5.36
CA CYS A 185 -1.76 13.95 -5.09
C CYS A 185 -1.77 14.79 -6.38
N SER A 186 -0.86 14.52 -7.32
CA SER A 186 -0.80 15.25 -8.60
C SER A 186 -2.04 15.01 -9.46
N LEU A 187 -2.54 13.77 -9.50
CA LEU A 187 -3.76 13.41 -10.22
C LEU A 187 -4.99 14.07 -9.60
N SER A 188 -5.08 14.07 -8.27
CA SER A 188 -6.16 14.73 -7.56
C SER A 188 -6.19 16.23 -7.85
N LEU A 189 -5.04 16.91 -7.75
CA LEU A 189 -4.92 18.33 -8.11
C LEU A 189 -5.29 18.59 -9.58
N LEU A 190 -4.89 17.72 -10.50
CA LEU A 190 -5.24 17.85 -11.91
C LEU A 190 -6.77 17.81 -12.10
N PHE A 191 -7.45 16.85 -11.47
CA PHE A 191 -8.91 16.74 -11.56
C PHE A 191 -9.65 17.93 -10.95
N VAL A 192 -9.16 18.43 -9.80
CA VAL A 192 -9.65 19.67 -9.21
C VAL A 192 -9.49 20.84 -10.18
N PHE A 193 -8.30 21.05 -10.76
CA PHE A 193 -8.06 22.17 -11.69
C PHE A 193 -8.81 22.04 -13.02
N SER A 194 -9.14 20.82 -13.44
CA SER A 194 -9.92 20.58 -14.65
C SER A 194 -11.43 20.74 -14.44
N GLY A 195 -11.91 20.93 -13.20
CA GLY A 195 -13.34 21.10 -12.91
C GLY A 195 -14.17 19.85 -13.22
N VAL A 196 -13.62 18.65 -12.99
CA VAL A 196 -14.30 17.38 -13.33
C VAL A 196 -15.23 16.91 -12.20
N TYR A 197 -15.01 17.41 -10.98
CA TYR A 197 -15.90 17.18 -9.86
C TYR A 197 -17.11 18.11 -9.95
N TYR A 198 -18.25 17.66 -9.43
CA TYR A 198 -19.40 18.54 -9.34
C TYR A 198 -19.11 19.69 -8.38
N GLU A 199 -19.54 20.91 -8.74
CA GLU A 199 -19.52 22.02 -7.81
C GLU A 199 -20.59 21.79 -6.75
N ILE A 200 -20.20 21.84 -5.47
CA ILE A 200 -21.16 22.02 -4.40
C ILE A 200 -21.65 23.46 -4.57
N SER A 201 -22.82 23.63 -5.17
CA SER A 201 -23.48 24.93 -5.20
C SER A 201 -23.77 25.32 -3.76
N ASP A 202 -23.10 26.36 -3.26
CA ASP A 202 -23.42 27.08 -2.02
C ASP A 202 -24.76 27.83 -2.13
N ASP A 203 -25.73 27.28 -2.85
CA ASP A 203 -27.04 27.87 -3.06
C ASP A 203 -27.97 27.41 -1.94
N ASP A 204 -27.82 28.04 -0.77
CA ASP A 204 -28.94 28.31 0.13
C ASP A 204 -28.76 29.61 0.94
N ASP A 205 -28.19 30.63 0.29
CA ASP A 205 -28.39 32.04 0.66
C ASP A 205 -29.38 32.68 -0.34
N GLY A 206 -30.65 32.25 -0.34
CA GLY A 206 -31.69 33.04 -1.01
C GLY A 206 -33.00 32.36 -1.41
N SER A 207 -33.88 32.07 -0.44
CA SER A 207 -35.32 32.43 -0.51
C SER A 207 -36.06 32.19 0.80
#